data_AF-A0A564ZDV3-F1
#
_entry.id   AF-A0A564ZDV3-F1
#
_cell.length_a   1.000
_cell.length_b   1.000
_cell.length_c   1.000
_cell.angle_alpha   90.00
_cell.angle_beta   90.00
_cell.angle_gamma   90.00
#
_symmetry.space_group_name_H-M   'P 1'
#
loop_
_entity.id
_entity.type
_entity.pdbx_description
1 polymer ?
#
loop_
_entity_poly.entity_id
_entity_poly.type
_entity_poly.pdbx_seq_one_letter_code
_entity_poly.pdbx_strand_id
1 'polypeptide(L)'
;MSRDDDQLNGKLITIPSEDCAPYRYDLVGGVQTVIAPCGAIANSIFNDTFEIVYVKDLQDTRREDIVKFNFDNIAWKSDREVKFGKPSTWANTTKPLNWPKPIQEINPNAYSGYSQLLVWMRTAALPNFRKSYADIVHEGVFAKGLPAGQYEIKVNYSYPVTEFSGTKSVIISQASWLGGQNPTLGIAYIVVGCIHAVLAVIFTVIHFHLLRKRRGRF
;
A
#
# COMPACT_ATOMS: atom_id res chain seq x y z
N MET A 1 -9.65 -9.02 -13.95
CA MET A 1 -8.48 -8.83 -13.04
C MET A 1 -8.44 -10.05 -12.15
N SER A 2 -7.32 -10.77 -11.99
CA SER A 2 -7.34 -12.12 -11.39
C SER A 2 -7.63 -12.14 -9.89
N ARG A 3 -8.92 -12.05 -9.53
CA ARG A 3 -9.53 -12.10 -8.20
C ARG A 3 -11.04 -12.32 -8.29
N ASP A 4 -11.68 -12.69 -7.18
CA ASP A 4 -13.14 -12.82 -7.04
C ASP A 4 -13.62 -11.91 -5.89
N ASP A 5 -14.33 -10.84 -6.24
CA ASP A 5 -14.78 -9.84 -5.26
C ASP A 5 -15.91 -10.37 -4.36
N ASP A 6 -16.73 -11.30 -4.82
CA ASP A 6 -17.79 -11.92 -4.00
C ASP A 6 -17.18 -12.86 -2.96
N GLN A 7 -16.16 -13.63 -3.34
CA GLN A 7 -15.39 -14.45 -2.41
C GLN A 7 -14.70 -13.57 -1.33
N LEU A 8 -14.03 -12.49 -1.74
CA LEU A 8 -13.33 -11.58 -0.83
C LEU A 8 -14.29 -10.80 0.08
N ASN A 9 -15.52 -10.54 -0.37
CA ASN A 9 -16.57 -9.97 0.44
C ASN A 9 -17.12 -10.95 1.49
N GLY A 10 -16.78 -12.24 1.40
CA GLY A 10 -17.22 -13.28 2.33
C GLY A 10 -18.53 -13.95 1.93
N LYS A 11 -18.96 -13.83 0.66
CA LYS A 11 -20.08 -14.62 0.16
C LYS A 11 -19.67 -16.08 0.04
N LEU A 12 -20.64 -17.00 0.20
CA LEU A 12 -20.40 -18.41 -0.01
C LEU A 12 -20.28 -18.69 -1.52
N ILE A 13 -19.13 -19.17 -1.96
CA ILE A 13 -18.84 -19.42 -3.37
C ILE A 13 -18.61 -20.92 -3.59
N THR A 14 -19.49 -21.53 -4.38
CA THR A 14 -19.35 -22.91 -4.88
C THR A 14 -18.53 -22.97 -6.16
N ILE A 15 -18.65 -21.95 -7.00
CA ILE A 15 -17.94 -21.82 -8.28
C ILE A 15 -17.24 -20.44 -8.29
N PRO A 16 -15.90 -20.38 -8.10
CA PRO A 16 -15.16 -19.12 -8.18
C PRO A 16 -15.22 -18.51 -9.58
N SER A 17 -15.15 -17.19 -9.66
CA SER A 17 -15.12 -16.42 -10.91
C SER A 17 -14.08 -16.95 -11.90
N GLU A 18 -14.42 -16.94 -13.19
CA GLU A 18 -13.50 -17.26 -14.29
C GLU A 18 -12.26 -16.35 -14.31
N ASP A 19 -12.42 -15.10 -13.85
CA ASP A 19 -11.32 -14.12 -13.75
C ASP A 19 -10.16 -14.62 -12.89
N CYS A 20 -10.42 -15.47 -11.90
CA CYS A 20 -9.40 -16.03 -11.02
C CYS A 20 -8.48 -17.03 -11.71
N ALA A 21 -8.72 -17.42 -12.97
CA ALA A 21 -7.88 -18.37 -13.68
C ALA A 21 -6.41 -17.89 -13.76
N PRO A 22 -5.42 -18.80 -13.65
CA PRO A 22 -5.55 -20.25 -13.41
C PRO A 22 -5.75 -20.62 -11.92
N TYR A 23 -5.67 -19.67 -10.99
CA TYR A 23 -5.67 -19.88 -9.53
C TYR A 23 -7.08 -19.98 -8.94
N ARG A 24 -7.95 -20.78 -9.57
CA ARG A 24 -9.33 -21.01 -9.11
C ARG A 24 -9.45 -22.23 -8.21
N TYR A 25 -8.72 -23.27 -8.56
CA TYR A 25 -8.81 -24.58 -7.93
C TYR A 25 -7.42 -25.16 -7.69
N ASP A 26 -7.35 -26.06 -6.72
CA ASP A 26 -6.19 -26.90 -6.46
C ASP A 26 -6.64 -28.34 -6.18
N LEU A 27 -5.76 -29.32 -6.41
CA LEU A 27 -6.02 -30.74 -6.22
C LEU A 27 -5.48 -31.19 -4.86
N VAL A 28 -6.33 -31.18 -3.84
CA VAL A 28 -5.98 -31.66 -2.51
C VAL A 28 -6.45 -33.10 -2.35
N GLY A 29 -5.50 -34.05 -2.26
CA GLY A 29 -5.83 -35.48 -2.15
C GLY A 29 -6.59 -36.04 -3.36
N GLY A 30 -6.37 -35.47 -4.55
CA GLY A 30 -7.07 -35.85 -5.78
C GLY A 30 -8.47 -35.26 -5.94
N VAL A 31 -8.94 -34.46 -4.98
CA VAL A 31 -10.23 -33.76 -5.05
C VAL A 31 -10.00 -32.32 -5.47
N GLN A 32 -10.80 -31.85 -6.44
CA GLN A 32 -10.78 -30.45 -6.86
C GLN A 32 -11.41 -29.57 -5.76
N THR A 33 -10.57 -28.72 -5.16
CA THR A 33 -10.94 -27.81 -4.07
C THR A 33 -10.80 -26.36 -4.52
N VAL A 34 -11.66 -25.48 -4.02
CA VAL A 34 -11.66 -24.05 -4.38
C VAL A 34 -10.53 -23.34 -3.64
N ILE A 35 -9.71 -22.55 -4.34
CA ILE A 35 -8.70 -21.71 -3.70
C ILE A 35 -9.39 -20.50 -3.05
N ALA A 36 -9.10 -20.22 -1.77
CA ALA A 36 -9.65 -19.11 -1.02
C ALA A 36 -8.55 -18.34 -0.26
N PRO A 37 -8.22 -17.09 -0.66
CA PRO A 37 -8.78 -16.33 -1.79
C PRO A 37 -8.19 -16.74 -3.16
N CYS A 38 -9.02 -16.82 -4.19
CA CYS A 38 -8.59 -17.19 -5.54
C CYS A 38 -7.92 -16.03 -6.28
N GLY A 39 -7.18 -16.38 -7.34
CA GLY A 39 -6.60 -15.42 -8.27
C GLY A 39 -5.12 -15.10 -8.02
N ALA A 40 -4.47 -14.60 -9.07
CA ALA A 40 -3.03 -14.34 -9.08
C ALA A 40 -2.61 -13.28 -8.05
N ILE A 41 -3.46 -12.26 -7.82
CA ILE A 41 -3.14 -11.15 -6.91
C ILE A 41 -3.00 -11.67 -5.48
N ALA A 42 -3.95 -12.50 -5.05
CA ALA A 42 -3.91 -13.13 -3.73
C ALA A 42 -2.73 -14.11 -3.63
N ASN A 43 -2.54 -14.96 -4.63
CA ASN A 43 -1.45 -15.94 -4.63
C ASN A 43 -0.06 -15.28 -4.58
N SER A 44 0.11 -14.08 -5.12
CA SER A 44 1.37 -13.34 -5.11
C SER A 44 1.48 -12.32 -3.96
N ILE A 45 0.86 -12.58 -2.80
CA ILE A 45 0.95 -11.66 -1.66
C ILE A 45 2.40 -11.50 -1.18
N PHE A 46 2.77 -10.25 -0.88
CA PHE A 46 4.08 -9.95 -0.30
C PHE A 46 4.21 -10.58 1.10
N ASN A 47 5.28 -11.34 1.32
CA ASN A 47 5.46 -12.16 2.53
C ASN A 47 6.84 -12.00 3.20
N ASP A 48 7.68 -11.03 2.82
CA ASP A 48 8.84 -10.69 3.65
C ASP A 48 8.39 -10.10 4.99
N THR A 49 9.21 -10.30 6.02
CA THR A 49 9.00 -9.66 7.33
C THR A 49 10.17 -8.78 7.72
N PHE A 50 9.88 -7.70 8.43
CA PHE A 50 10.88 -6.73 8.86
C PHE A 50 10.91 -6.63 10.38
N GLU A 51 12.09 -6.45 10.95
CA GLU A 51 12.30 -6.07 12.34
C GLU A 51 13.26 -4.86 12.33
N ILE A 52 12.88 -3.79 13.01
CA ILE A 52 13.70 -2.57 13.11
C ILE A 52 14.14 -2.42 14.58
N VAL A 53 15.44 -2.27 14.77
CA VAL A 53 16.05 -2.11 16.10
C VAL A 53 16.76 -0.78 16.16
N TYR A 54 16.49 0.00 17.21
CA TYR A 54 17.24 1.20 17.52
C TYR A 54 18.45 0.85 18.39
N VAL A 55 19.64 1.15 17.88
CA VAL A 55 20.91 0.79 18.51
C VAL A 55 21.49 2.01 19.22
N LYS A 56 21.78 1.85 20.52
CA LYS A 56 22.53 2.82 21.32
C LYS A 56 23.81 2.17 21.84
N ASP A 57 24.93 2.69 21.41
CA ASP A 57 26.23 2.36 21.99
C ASP A 57 26.40 3.16 23.28
N LEU A 58 26.23 2.48 24.41
CA LEU A 58 26.69 2.97 25.71
C LEU A 58 28.09 2.42 25.91
N GLN A 59 28.96 3.16 26.60
CA GLN A 59 30.42 3.00 26.68
C GLN A 59 30.97 1.58 26.99
N ASP A 60 30.12 0.60 27.32
CA ASP A 60 30.48 -0.82 27.40
C ASP A 60 29.27 -1.79 27.16
N THR A 61 28.15 -1.30 26.60
CA THR A 61 26.95 -2.12 26.40
C THR A 61 26.12 -1.61 25.22
N ARG A 62 25.82 -2.51 24.29
CA ARG A 62 24.92 -2.24 23.17
C ARG A 62 23.47 -2.42 23.63
N ARG A 63 22.73 -1.31 23.74
CA ARG A 63 21.29 -1.34 24.04
C ARG A 63 20.50 -1.35 22.75
N GLU A 64 19.57 -2.30 22.67
CA GLU A 64 18.66 -2.47 21.54
C GLU A 64 17.22 -2.20 21.98
N ASP A 65 16.60 -1.17 21.43
CA ASP A 65 15.17 -0.89 21.62
C ASP A 65 14.42 -1.29 20.33
N ILE A 66 13.52 -2.29 20.40
CA ILE A 66 12.75 -2.79 19.25
C ILE A 66 11.65 -1.79 18.87
N VAL A 67 11.61 -1.40 17.59
CA VAL A 67 10.51 -0.59 17.04
C VAL A 67 9.30 -1.47 16.80
N LYS A 68 8.22 -1.23 17.56
CA LYS A 68 6.98 -1.99 17.40
C LYS A 68 6.19 -1.50 16.19
N PHE A 69 5.55 -2.46 15.52
CA PHE A 69 4.69 -2.23 14.37
C PHE A 69 3.23 -2.42 14.74
N ASN A 70 2.38 -1.58 14.14
CA ASN A 70 0.94 -1.72 14.13
C ASN A 70 0.46 -1.98 12.69
N PHE A 71 -0.33 -3.04 12.53
CA PHE A 71 -0.89 -3.45 11.25
C PHE A 71 -2.38 -3.11 11.12
N ASP A 72 -3.06 -2.70 12.17
CA ASP A 72 -4.52 -2.58 12.16
C ASP A 72 -4.99 -1.42 11.26
N ASN A 73 -4.26 -0.30 11.27
CA ASN A 73 -4.68 0.96 10.65
C ASN A 73 -4.10 1.22 9.25
N ILE A 74 -3.34 0.30 8.66
CA ILE A 74 -2.73 0.49 7.33
C ILE A 74 -3.72 0.35 6.17
N ALA A 75 -4.84 -0.35 6.39
CA ALA A 75 -5.90 -0.51 5.40
C ALA A 75 -6.95 0.61 5.52
N TRP A 76 -7.73 0.83 4.46
CA TRP A 76 -8.81 1.81 4.51
C TRP A 76 -9.98 1.27 5.32
N LYS A 77 -10.64 2.14 6.09
CA LYS A 77 -11.80 1.78 6.90
C LYS A 77 -12.90 1.10 6.08
N SER A 78 -13.18 1.63 4.88
CA SER A 78 -14.14 1.02 3.94
C SER A 78 -13.73 -0.36 3.45
N ASP A 79 -12.43 -0.64 3.33
CA ASP A 79 -11.97 -1.98 2.94
C ASP A 79 -12.22 -2.98 4.08
N ARG A 80 -11.94 -2.60 5.33
CA ARG A 80 -12.16 -3.45 6.51
C ARG A 80 -13.63 -3.67 6.83
N GLU A 81 -14.47 -2.65 6.70
CA GLU A 81 -15.85 -2.69 7.23
C GLU A 81 -16.90 -3.02 6.18
N VAL A 82 -16.61 -2.82 4.88
CA VAL A 82 -17.63 -2.94 3.82
C VAL A 82 -17.18 -3.90 2.72
N LYS A 83 -15.96 -3.72 2.20
CA LYS A 83 -15.54 -4.40 0.98
C LYS A 83 -15.09 -5.83 1.21
N PHE A 84 -14.25 -6.05 2.22
CA PHE A 84 -13.74 -7.38 2.56
C PHE A 84 -14.48 -7.92 3.77
N GLY A 85 -14.68 -9.24 3.81
CA GLY A 85 -15.47 -9.88 4.86
C GLY A 85 -14.90 -11.21 5.31
N LYS A 86 -15.75 -11.98 6.00
CA LYS A 86 -15.45 -13.34 6.47
C LYS A 86 -16.60 -14.25 6.03
N PRO A 87 -16.34 -15.29 5.22
CA PRO A 87 -17.37 -16.27 4.88
C PRO A 87 -17.79 -17.08 6.12
N SER A 88 -19.05 -17.49 6.11
CA SER A 88 -19.66 -18.27 7.19
C SER A 88 -19.09 -19.68 7.32
N THR A 89 -18.58 -20.24 6.22
CA THR A 89 -17.98 -21.57 6.15
C THR A 89 -16.82 -21.59 5.16
N TRP A 90 -15.90 -22.53 5.37
CA TRP A 90 -14.72 -22.77 4.53
C TRP A 90 -14.74 -24.17 3.91
N ALA A 91 -15.92 -24.79 3.85
CA ALA A 91 -16.10 -26.10 3.26
C ALA A 91 -15.63 -26.14 1.80
N ASN A 92 -14.91 -27.19 1.43
CA ASN A 92 -14.34 -27.38 0.09
C ASN A 92 -13.40 -26.26 -0.38
N THR A 93 -12.76 -25.54 0.56
CA THR A 93 -11.75 -24.51 0.25
C THR A 93 -10.36 -24.93 0.69
N THR A 94 -9.35 -24.42 -0.02
CA THR A 94 -7.94 -24.56 0.33
C THR A 94 -7.23 -23.21 0.22
N LYS A 95 -6.05 -23.12 0.83
CA LYS A 95 -5.22 -21.90 0.75
C LYS A 95 -4.68 -21.70 -0.68
N PRO A 96 -4.29 -20.47 -1.04
CA PRO A 96 -3.47 -20.26 -2.22
C PRO A 96 -2.14 -21.02 -2.14
N LEU A 97 -1.60 -21.37 -3.31
CA LEU A 97 -0.42 -22.21 -3.45
C LEU A 97 0.77 -21.66 -2.65
N ASN A 98 1.04 -20.36 -2.78
CA ASN A 98 2.19 -19.69 -2.16
C ASN A 98 1.93 -19.19 -0.74
N TRP A 99 0.75 -19.46 -0.16
CA TRP A 99 0.47 -19.05 1.21
C TRP A 99 1.02 -20.08 2.19
N PRO A 100 1.60 -19.68 3.32
CA PRO A 100 2.09 -20.64 4.32
C PRO A 100 0.93 -21.35 5.04
N LYS A 101 -0.18 -20.62 5.25
CA LYS A 101 -1.35 -21.06 6.01
C LYS A 101 -2.63 -20.51 5.38
N PRO A 102 -3.78 -21.16 5.58
CA PRO A 102 -5.05 -20.63 5.11
C PRO A 102 -5.46 -19.40 5.94
N ILE A 103 -6.29 -18.53 5.37
CA ILE A 103 -6.60 -17.20 5.94
C ILE A 103 -7.21 -17.26 7.36
N GLN A 104 -7.93 -18.34 7.69
CA GLN A 104 -8.62 -18.49 8.98
C GLN A 104 -7.63 -18.71 10.13
N GLU A 105 -6.47 -19.29 9.84
CA GLU A 105 -5.38 -19.46 10.80
C GLU A 105 -4.54 -18.20 10.94
N ILE A 106 -4.54 -17.32 9.93
CA ILE A 106 -3.81 -16.05 9.95
C ILE A 106 -4.56 -15.02 10.79
N ASN A 107 -5.88 -14.92 10.62
CA ASN A 107 -6.69 -13.97 11.37
C ASN A 107 -8.12 -14.50 11.63
N PRO A 108 -8.64 -14.36 12.86
CA PRO A 108 -9.99 -14.83 13.19
C PRO A 108 -11.10 -14.13 12.39
N ASN A 109 -10.87 -12.90 11.93
CA ASN A 109 -11.78 -12.14 11.06
C ASN A 109 -11.49 -12.35 9.56
N ALA A 110 -10.68 -13.36 9.21
CA ALA A 110 -10.35 -13.72 7.85
C ALA A 110 -9.85 -12.54 7.00
N TYR A 111 -10.51 -12.21 5.88
CA TYR A 111 -10.06 -11.15 4.99
C TYR A 111 -10.15 -9.78 5.66
N SER A 112 -11.30 -9.42 6.25
CA SER A 112 -11.51 -8.09 6.86
C SER A 112 -10.55 -7.77 8.01
N GLY A 113 -10.06 -8.80 8.70
CA GLY A 113 -9.09 -8.67 9.79
C GLY A 113 -7.62 -8.61 9.35
N TYR A 114 -7.31 -8.92 8.09
CA TYR A 114 -5.93 -9.02 7.63
C TYR A 114 -5.53 -7.82 6.76
N SER A 115 -5.19 -6.70 7.40
CA SER A 115 -4.91 -5.43 6.71
C SER A 115 -3.83 -5.51 5.64
N GLN A 116 -2.80 -6.34 5.80
CA GLN A 116 -1.76 -6.52 4.78
C GLN A 116 -2.34 -7.08 3.47
N LEU A 117 -3.29 -8.03 3.56
CA LEU A 117 -4.02 -8.52 2.40
C LEU A 117 -4.82 -7.40 1.74
N LEU A 118 -5.55 -6.60 2.52
CA LEU A 118 -6.36 -5.50 2.01
C LEU A 118 -5.52 -4.47 1.25
N VAL A 119 -4.38 -4.09 1.82
CA VAL A 119 -3.40 -3.21 1.17
C VAL A 119 -2.87 -3.83 -0.13
N TRP A 120 -2.57 -5.13 -0.11
CA TRP A 120 -2.05 -5.84 -1.29
C TRP A 120 -3.06 -5.96 -2.42
N MET A 121 -4.30 -6.34 -2.09
CA MET A 121 -5.40 -6.52 -3.06
C MET A 121 -5.80 -5.23 -3.78
N ARG A 122 -5.41 -4.07 -3.25
CA ARG A 122 -5.51 -2.79 -3.95
C ARG A 122 -4.40 -2.66 -4.99
N THR A 123 -4.68 -3.03 -6.23
CA THR A 123 -3.72 -2.96 -7.34
C THR A 123 -3.18 -1.54 -7.53
N ALA A 124 -1.87 -1.44 -7.77
CA ALA A 124 -1.25 -0.17 -8.09
C ALA A 124 -1.48 0.16 -9.58
N ALA A 125 -1.53 1.46 -9.90
CA ALA A 125 -1.70 1.92 -11.28
C ALA A 125 -0.40 1.87 -12.10
N LEU A 126 0.76 1.76 -11.44
CA LEU A 126 2.09 1.80 -12.04
C LEU A 126 2.93 0.59 -11.57
N PRO A 127 3.91 0.13 -12.37
CA PRO A 127 4.76 -1.01 -12.01
C PRO A 127 5.69 -0.72 -10.83
N ASN A 128 6.13 0.53 -10.70
CA ASN A 128 6.85 1.01 -9.51
C ASN A 128 5.83 1.54 -8.51
N PHE A 129 5.63 0.79 -7.42
CA PHE A 129 4.66 1.14 -6.40
C PHE A 129 5.23 0.92 -5.00
N ARG A 130 4.60 1.60 -4.04
CA ARG A 130 4.81 1.39 -2.61
C ARG A 130 3.49 1.00 -1.96
N LYS A 131 3.55 0.15 -0.94
CA LYS A 131 2.41 -0.28 -0.14
C LYS A 131 2.75 -0.06 1.33
N SER A 132 1.76 0.37 2.12
CA SER A 132 1.98 0.52 3.56
C SER A 132 2.20 -0.86 4.18
N TYR A 133 3.31 -1.04 4.88
CA TYR A 133 3.62 -2.30 5.55
C TYR A 133 3.09 -2.29 7.00
N ALA A 134 3.42 -1.25 7.75
CA ALA A 134 3.03 -1.04 9.13
C ALA A 134 3.13 0.44 9.50
N ASP A 135 2.37 0.85 10.50
CA ASP A 135 2.61 2.09 11.23
C ASP A 135 3.54 1.80 12.41
N ILE A 136 4.41 2.76 12.75
CA ILE A 136 5.28 2.66 13.92
C ILE A 136 4.45 2.99 15.17
N VAL A 137 4.57 2.20 16.23
CA VAL A 137 3.90 2.48 17.50
C VAL A 137 4.70 3.53 18.27
N HIS A 138 4.01 4.62 18.63
CA HIS A 138 4.60 5.72 19.39
C HIS A 138 4.52 5.44 20.90
N GLU A 139 5.44 4.65 21.41
CA GLU A 139 5.54 4.31 22.83
C GLU A 139 6.98 4.31 23.34
N GLY A 140 7.17 4.48 24.66
CA GLY A 140 8.48 4.45 25.30
C GLY A 140 9.47 5.44 24.66
N VAL A 141 10.62 4.93 24.21
CA VAL A 141 11.67 5.74 23.56
C VAL A 141 11.22 6.31 22.19
N PHE A 142 10.15 5.75 21.60
CA PHE A 142 9.60 6.16 20.30
C PHE A 142 8.36 7.05 20.42
N ALA A 143 8.01 7.52 21.62
CA ALA A 143 6.79 8.31 21.86
C ALA A 143 6.71 9.57 20.96
N LYS A 144 7.84 10.18 20.62
CA LYS A 144 7.93 11.36 19.74
C LYS A 144 8.34 11.02 18.30
N GLY A 145 8.20 9.75 17.89
CA GLY A 145 8.71 9.22 16.63
C GLY A 145 10.08 8.56 16.82
N LEU A 146 10.73 8.23 15.69
CA LEU A 146 12.06 7.62 15.68
C LEU A 146 13.14 8.65 16.05
N PRO A 147 13.87 8.49 17.18
CA PRO A 147 14.97 9.37 17.53
C PRO A 147 16.11 9.32 16.50
N ALA A 148 16.92 10.37 16.43
CA ALA A 148 18.14 10.33 15.63
C ALA A 148 19.12 9.29 16.20
N GLY A 149 19.74 8.51 15.31
CA GLY A 149 20.78 7.55 15.66
C GLY A 149 20.81 6.37 14.70
N GLN A 150 21.43 5.28 15.14
CA GLN A 150 21.64 4.10 14.30
C GLN A 150 20.48 3.12 14.43
N TYR A 151 20.05 2.61 13.28
CA TYR A 151 19.00 1.60 13.19
C TYR A 151 19.51 0.42 12.37
N GLU A 152 19.16 -0.77 12.83
CA GLU A 152 19.36 -2.00 12.07
C GLU A 152 18.02 -2.53 11.61
N ILE A 153 17.93 -2.90 10.34
CA ILE A 153 16.73 -3.51 9.74
C ILE A 153 17.07 -4.96 9.41
N LYS A 154 16.48 -5.89 10.15
CA LYS A 154 16.56 -7.32 9.85
C LYS A 154 15.42 -7.67 8.91
N VAL A 155 15.76 -8.30 7.79
CA VAL A 155 14.81 -8.69 6.75
C VAL A 155 14.76 -10.21 6.67
N ASN A 156 13.58 -10.79 6.90
CA ASN A 156 13.33 -12.18 6.56
C ASN A 156 12.84 -12.25 5.11
N TYR A 157 13.69 -12.79 4.23
CA TYR A 157 13.49 -12.75 2.79
C TYR A 157 12.70 -13.99 2.33
N SER A 158 11.41 -13.82 2.06
CA SER A 158 10.48 -14.88 1.63
C SER A 158 9.80 -14.60 0.28
N TYR A 159 10.00 -13.41 -0.29
CA TYR A 159 9.42 -12.99 -1.57
C TYR A 159 10.50 -12.84 -2.66
N PRO A 160 10.80 -13.88 -3.46
CA PRO A 160 11.79 -13.78 -4.52
C PRO A 160 11.32 -12.86 -5.64
N VAL A 161 12.23 -12.00 -6.12
CA VAL A 161 11.97 -11.05 -7.23
C VAL A 161 12.95 -11.20 -8.39
N THR A 162 13.93 -12.09 -8.24
CA THR A 162 15.03 -12.30 -9.21
C THR A 162 14.53 -12.89 -10.53
N GLU A 163 13.51 -13.76 -10.49
CA GLU A 163 12.93 -14.40 -11.67
C GLU A 163 12.35 -13.40 -12.70
N PHE A 164 11.92 -12.23 -12.23
CA PHE A 164 11.39 -11.16 -13.06
C PHE A 164 12.23 -9.89 -13.01
N SER A 165 13.49 -9.99 -12.59
CA SER A 165 14.43 -8.87 -12.50
C SER A 165 13.90 -7.66 -11.71
N GLY A 166 13.11 -7.93 -10.67
CA GLY A 166 12.53 -6.91 -9.81
C GLY A 166 13.50 -6.44 -8.71
N THR A 167 13.17 -5.30 -8.10
CA THR A 167 13.87 -4.76 -6.93
C THR A 167 12.89 -4.48 -5.80
N LYS A 168 13.35 -4.58 -4.55
CA LYS A 168 12.57 -4.26 -3.36
C LYS A 168 13.29 -3.19 -2.54
N SER A 169 12.52 -2.27 -1.97
CA SER A 169 13.04 -1.21 -1.10
C SER A 169 12.17 -1.07 0.14
N VAL A 170 12.80 -0.83 1.28
CA VAL A 170 12.12 -0.42 2.52
C VAL A 170 12.18 1.09 2.61
N ILE A 171 11.03 1.73 2.85
CA ILE A 171 10.92 3.19 2.93
C ILE A 171 10.28 3.52 4.27
N ILE A 172 10.98 4.31 5.08
CA ILE A 172 10.44 4.90 6.31
C ILE A 172 10.12 6.35 6.00
N SER A 173 8.87 6.76 6.22
CA SER A 173 8.43 8.12 5.93
C SER A 173 7.37 8.57 6.90
N GLN A 174 7.36 9.87 7.19
CA GLN A 174 6.22 10.55 7.83
C GLN A 174 5.23 11.01 6.74
N ALA A 175 3.94 10.84 7.00
CA ALA A 175 2.90 11.40 6.17
C ALA A 175 2.63 12.86 6.57
N SER A 176 2.51 13.75 5.58
CA SER A 176 1.94 15.08 5.77
C SER A 176 0.46 15.07 5.38
N TRP A 177 -0.24 16.19 5.60
CA TRP A 177 -1.63 16.34 5.18
C TRP A 177 -1.85 16.12 3.66
N LEU A 178 -0.86 16.45 2.83
CA LEU A 178 -0.89 16.20 1.38
C LEU A 178 -0.31 14.83 0.99
N GLY A 179 -0.10 13.94 1.96
CA GLY A 179 0.51 12.63 1.79
C GLY A 179 2.03 12.66 1.98
N GLY A 180 2.71 11.70 1.33
CA GLY A 180 4.17 11.60 1.37
C GLY A 180 4.87 12.68 0.54
N GLN A 181 6.20 12.71 0.60
CA GLN A 181 7.03 13.67 -0.14
C GLN A 181 6.78 13.58 -1.66
N ASN A 182 6.19 14.64 -2.24
CA ASN A 182 6.00 14.78 -3.68
C ASN A 182 5.96 16.28 -4.08
N PRO A 183 7.04 16.84 -4.64
CA PRO A 183 7.09 18.26 -5.00
C PRO A 183 6.31 18.61 -6.28
N THR A 184 5.86 17.62 -7.05
CA THR A 184 5.26 17.80 -8.38
C THR A 184 4.08 18.76 -8.37
N LEU A 185 3.19 18.63 -7.38
CA LEU A 185 2.01 19.49 -7.26
C LEU A 185 2.42 20.95 -7.01
N GLY A 186 3.38 21.17 -6.10
CA GLY A 186 3.90 22.52 -5.80
C GLY A 186 4.57 23.16 -7.01
N ILE A 187 5.40 22.40 -7.74
CA ILE A 187 6.04 22.86 -8.97
C ILE A 187 4.99 23.21 -10.03
N ALA A 188 3.97 22.38 -10.22
CA ALA A 188 2.89 22.64 -11.17
C ALA A 188 2.17 23.95 -10.87
N TYR A 189 1.82 24.21 -9.60
CA TYR A 189 1.19 25.47 -9.20
C TYR A 189 2.08 26.69 -9.45
N ILE A 190 3.39 26.60 -9.16
CA ILE A 190 4.33 27.70 -9.41
C ILE A 190 4.40 28.00 -10.91
N VAL A 191 4.55 26.96 -11.75
CA VAL A 191 4.64 27.12 -13.21
C VAL A 191 3.37 27.77 -13.77
N VAL A 192 2.19 27.26 -13.38
CA VAL A 192 0.91 27.83 -13.81
C VAL A 192 0.74 29.27 -13.32
N GLY A 193 1.13 29.57 -12.08
CA GLY A 193 1.12 30.92 -11.53
C GLY A 193 2.01 31.89 -12.31
N CYS A 194 3.23 31.47 -12.66
CA CYS A 194 4.14 32.27 -13.49
C CYS A 194 3.55 32.55 -14.88
N ILE A 195 2.92 31.56 -15.52
CA ILE A 195 2.24 31.75 -16.81
C ILE A 195 1.13 32.80 -16.70
N HIS A 196 0.29 32.72 -15.66
CA HIS A 196 -0.79 33.71 -15.44
C HIS A 196 -0.24 35.12 -15.16
N ALA A 197 0.84 35.24 -14.41
CA ALA A 197 1.48 36.52 -14.14
C ALA A 197 2.01 37.17 -15.43
N VAL A 198 2.66 36.39 -16.31
CA VAL A 198 3.15 36.89 -17.61
C VAL A 198 1.98 37.32 -18.49
N LEU A 199 0.91 36.53 -18.57
CA LEU A 199 -0.29 36.88 -19.33
C LEU A 199 -0.96 38.16 -18.81
N ALA A 200 -1.03 38.34 -17.49
CA ALA A 200 -1.59 39.55 -16.87
C ALA A 200 -0.79 40.82 -17.24
N VAL A 201 0.55 40.73 -17.25
CA VAL A 201 1.41 41.83 -17.69
C VAL A 201 1.17 42.13 -19.16
N ILE A 202 1.12 41.12 -20.03
CA ILE A 202 0.86 41.29 -21.47
C ILE A 202 -0.49 41.99 -21.70
N PHE A 203 -1.56 41.51 -21.05
CA PHE A 203 -2.89 42.12 -21.18
C PHE A 203 -2.97 43.53 -20.65
N THR A 204 -2.25 43.83 -19.56
CA THR A 204 -2.17 45.18 -19.00
C THR A 204 -1.46 46.13 -19.96
N VAL A 205 -0.34 45.71 -20.55
CA VAL A 205 0.39 46.48 -21.58
C VAL A 205 -0.51 46.73 -22.79
N ILE A 206 -1.19 45.70 -23.31
CA ILE A 206 -2.13 45.84 -24.43
C ILE A 206 -3.26 46.83 -24.09
N HIS A 207 -3.84 46.72 -22.88
CA HIS A 207 -4.91 47.61 -22.43
C HIS A 207 -4.47 49.08 -22.41
N PHE A 208 -3.29 49.38 -21.85
CA PHE A 208 -2.75 50.74 -21.85
C PHE A 208 -2.44 51.26 -23.26
N HIS A 209 -1.90 50.43 -24.16
CA HIS A 209 -1.68 50.82 -25.55
C HIS A 209 -2.99 51.13 -26.29
N LEU A 210 -4.02 50.30 -26.11
CA LEU A 210 -5.35 50.53 -26.72
C LEU A 210 -6.02 51.79 -26.17
N LEU A 211 -5.91 52.06 -24.86
CA LEU A 211 -6.40 53.30 -24.25
C LEU A 211 -5.71 54.54 -24.82
N ARG A 212 -4.37 54.50 -24.95
CA ARG A 212 -3.60 55.61 -25.52
C ARG A 212 -4.00 55.89 -26.98
N LYS A 213 -4.22 54.83 -27.78
CA LYS A 213 -4.70 54.96 -29.17
C LYS A 213 -6.11 55.56 -29.26
N ARG A 214 -7.00 55.29 -28.30
CA ARG A 214 -8.33 55.92 -28.24
C ARG A 214 -8.27 57.40 -27.87
N ARG A 215 -7.39 57.81 -26.95
CA ARG A 215 -7.25 59.23 -26.53
C ARG A 215 -6.64 60.13 -27.61
N GLY A 216 -5.80 59.61 -28.51
CA GLY A 216 -5.21 60.38 -29.62
C GLY A 216 -6.11 60.53 -30.86
N ARG A 217 -7.39 60.15 -30.78
CA ARG A 217 -8.39 60.23 -31.87
C ARG A 217 -9.49 61.27 -31.64
N PHE A 218 -9.32 62.14 -30.63
CA PHE A 218 -10.15 63.31 -30.36
C PHE A 218 -9.33 64.58 -30.57
#